data_AF-A0A7R9FTC5-F1
#
_entry.id   AF-A0A7R9FTC5-F1
#
_cell.length_a   1.000
_cell.length_b   1.000
_cell.length_c   1.000
_cell.angle_alpha   90.00
_cell.angle_beta   90.00
_cell.angle_gamma   90.00
#
_symmetry.space_group_name_H-M   'P 1'
#
loop_
_entity.id
_entity.type
_entity.pdbx_description
1 polymer ?
#
loop_
_entity_poly.entity_id
_entity_poly.type
_entity_poly.pdbx_seq_one_letter_code
_entity_poly.pdbx_strand_id
1 'polypeptide(L)'
;MARFAAPNIMVGNTMLIKHASIVPQCAIAIEHLFLEAGAPNGLYTNLLISGERASALVSDHRIKGVSLTGSEAAGASIAIVAGKHLKKSVLELGGSDAFIVLEDADIDKAVEWAVVKNEQAAIDLANDSPFGLGGSVFTQDIERGKRVADQIDT
;
A
#
# COMPACT_ATOMS: atom_id res chain seq x y z
N MET A 1 -2.95 -3.58 1.82
CA MET A 1 -3.68 -4.87 1.84
C MET A 1 -5.10 -4.69 2.37
N ALA A 2 -5.31 -4.22 3.60
CA ALA A 2 -6.64 -4.09 4.22
C ALA A 2 -7.66 -3.34 3.35
N ARG A 3 -7.26 -2.18 2.78
CA ARG A 3 -8.08 -1.36 1.87
C ARG A 3 -8.58 -2.08 0.61
N PHE A 4 -7.95 -3.18 0.22
CA PHE A 4 -8.35 -3.98 -0.95
C PHE A 4 -9.12 -5.23 -0.53
N ALA A 5 -8.64 -5.92 0.52
CA ALA A 5 -9.25 -7.16 0.99
C ALA A 5 -10.65 -6.93 1.58
N ALA A 6 -10.80 -5.96 2.49
CA ALA A 6 -12.05 -5.71 3.19
C ALA A 6 -13.24 -5.45 2.26
N PRO A 7 -13.20 -4.46 1.33
CA PRO A 7 -14.36 -4.19 0.47
C PRO A 7 -14.68 -5.36 -0.47
N ASN A 8 -13.67 -6.07 -1.00
CA ASN A 8 -13.89 -7.21 -1.88
C ASN A 8 -14.55 -8.38 -1.15
N ILE A 9 -14.08 -8.68 0.06
CA ILE A 9 -14.67 -9.72 0.90
C ILE A 9 -16.11 -9.35 1.28
N MET A 10 -16.37 -8.10 1.64
CA MET A 10 -17.72 -7.62 1.99
C MET A 10 -18.74 -7.77 0.86
N VAL A 11 -18.31 -7.64 -0.40
CA VAL A 11 -19.19 -7.86 -1.57
C VAL A 11 -19.20 -9.33 -2.03
N GLY A 12 -18.58 -10.24 -1.28
CA GLY A 12 -18.63 -11.69 -1.50
C GLY A 12 -17.53 -12.25 -2.41
N ASN A 13 -16.48 -11.49 -2.72
CA ASN A 13 -15.34 -12.00 -3.49
C ASN A 13 -14.37 -12.78 -2.60
N THR A 14 -13.73 -13.79 -3.18
CA THR A 14 -12.54 -14.44 -2.62
C THR A 14 -11.26 -13.77 -3.13
N MET A 15 -10.21 -13.79 -2.32
CA MET A 15 -8.99 -13.02 -2.57
C MET A 15 -7.76 -13.93 -2.66
N LEU A 16 -7.00 -13.77 -3.74
CA LEU A 16 -5.66 -14.33 -3.89
C LEU A 16 -4.64 -13.20 -3.78
N ILE A 17 -3.78 -13.23 -2.77
CA ILE A 17 -2.88 -12.11 -2.48
C ILE A 17 -1.41 -12.55 -2.62
N LYS A 18 -0.69 -11.91 -3.54
CA LYS A 18 0.76 -11.98 -3.61
C LYS A 18 1.35 -10.73 -2.94
N HIS A 19 2.09 -10.90 -1.85
CA HIS A 19 2.76 -9.80 -1.14
C HIS A 19 4.14 -9.48 -1.73
N ALA A 20 4.74 -8.37 -1.30
CA ALA A 20 6.14 -8.12 -1.61
C ALA A 20 7.04 -9.21 -1.02
N SER A 21 8.08 -9.62 -1.75
CA SER A 21 8.93 -10.77 -1.36
C SER A 21 9.73 -10.53 -0.08
N ILE A 22 9.82 -9.27 0.37
CA ILE A 22 10.53 -8.85 1.59
C ILE A 22 9.68 -8.95 2.86
N VAL A 23 8.38 -9.27 2.77
CA VAL A 23 7.47 -9.37 3.92
C VAL A 23 6.69 -10.70 3.99
N PRO A 24 7.32 -11.87 3.75
CA PRO A 24 6.60 -13.15 3.69
C PRO A 24 5.98 -13.57 5.03
N GLN A 25 6.61 -13.22 6.16
CA GLN A 25 6.08 -13.55 7.48
C GLN A 25 4.83 -12.72 7.82
N CYS A 26 4.82 -11.43 7.48
CA CYS A 26 3.62 -10.60 7.62
C CYS A 26 2.47 -11.15 6.77
N ALA A 27 2.76 -11.58 5.54
CA ALA A 27 1.76 -12.21 4.68
C ALA A 27 1.11 -13.41 5.38
N ILE A 28 1.92 -14.36 5.88
CA ILE A 28 1.44 -15.55 6.59
C ILE A 28 0.61 -15.17 7.81
N ALA A 29 1.09 -14.23 8.62
CA ALA A 29 0.38 -13.76 9.81
C ALA A 29 -1.00 -13.19 9.47
N ILE A 30 -1.12 -12.41 8.39
CA ILE A 30 -2.40 -11.86 7.93
C ILE A 30 -3.40 -12.96 7.58
N GLU A 31 -2.99 -13.98 6.82
CA GLU A 31 -3.90 -15.08 6.46
C GLU A 31 -4.31 -15.88 7.70
N HIS A 32 -3.39 -16.06 8.66
CA HIS A 32 -3.71 -16.67 9.94
C HIS A 32 -4.78 -15.88 10.71
N LEU A 33 -4.67 -14.55 10.76
CA LEU A 33 -5.67 -13.69 11.41
C LEU A 33 -7.06 -13.84 10.78
N PHE A 34 -7.16 -14.03 9.46
CA PHE A 34 -8.46 -14.31 8.82
C PHE A 34 -9.04 -15.64 9.30
N LEU A 35 -8.22 -16.70 9.38
CA LEU A 35 -8.65 -18.01 9.86
C LEU A 35 -9.06 -17.97 11.34
N GLU A 36 -8.28 -17.30 12.19
CA GLU A 36 -8.59 -17.12 13.61
C GLU A 36 -9.89 -16.33 13.82
N ALA A 37 -10.18 -15.36 12.95
CA ALA A 37 -11.44 -14.62 12.95
C ALA A 37 -12.64 -15.44 12.44
N GLY A 38 -12.44 -16.71 12.05
CA GLY A 38 -13.50 -17.60 11.57
C GLY A 38 -13.84 -17.46 10.09
N ALA A 39 -12.97 -16.85 9.28
CA ALA A 39 -13.19 -16.77 7.85
C ALA A 39 -13.24 -18.17 7.19
N PRO A 40 -14.09 -18.39 6.18
CA PRO A 40 -14.08 -19.63 5.41
C PRO A 40 -12.72 -19.89 4.75
N ASN A 41 -12.34 -21.16 4.68
CA ASN A 41 -11.14 -21.60 3.96
C ASN A 41 -11.17 -21.09 2.50
N GLY A 42 -10.10 -20.42 2.08
CA GLY A 42 -9.99 -19.88 0.72
C GLY A 42 -10.61 -18.49 0.52
N LEU A 43 -11.22 -17.88 1.54
CA LEU A 43 -11.69 -16.49 1.45
C LEU A 43 -10.53 -15.54 1.17
N TYR A 44 -9.42 -15.74 1.87
CA TYR A 44 -8.17 -15.02 1.70
C TYR A 44 -7.04 -16.04 1.62
N THR A 45 -6.33 -16.09 0.50
CA THR A 45 -5.23 -17.03 0.29
C THR A 45 -3.98 -16.30 -0.14
N ASN A 46 -2.88 -16.49 0.59
CA ASN A 46 -1.61 -15.94 0.15
C ASN A 46 -0.99 -16.79 -0.95
N LEU A 47 -0.40 -16.13 -1.94
CA LEU A 47 0.40 -16.74 -2.98
C LEU A 47 1.86 -16.37 -2.77
N LEU A 48 2.65 -17.33 -2.27
CA LEU A 48 4.10 -17.21 -2.12
C LEU A 48 4.80 -17.52 -3.45
N ILE A 49 4.57 -16.66 -4.43
CA ILE A 49 5.10 -16.79 -5.80
C ILE A 49 5.79 -15.51 -6.26
N SER A 50 6.60 -15.61 -7.33
CA SER A 50 7.22 -14.44 -7.96
C SER A 50 6.16 -13.52 -8.59
N GLY A 51 6.52 -12.24 -8.78
CA GLY A 51 5.67 -11.28 -9.48
C GLY A 51 5.30 -11.74 -10.90
N GLU A 52 6.25 -12.32 -11.62
CA GLU A 52 6.03 -12.87 -12.97
C GLU A 52 4.98 -13.99 -12.98
N ARG A 53 5.04 -14.92 -12.02
CA ARG A 53 4.04 -15.98 -11.89
C ARG A 53 2.66 -15.41 -11.52
N ALA A 54 2.63 -14.38 -10.66
CA ALA A 54 1.38 -13.68 -10.34
C ALA A 54 0.78 -13.00 -11.58
N SER A 55 1.60 -12.35 -12.42
CA SER A 55 1.15 -11.76 -13.68
C SER A 55 0.59 -12.80 -14.65
N ALA A 56 1.21 -13.97 -14.73
CA ALA A 56 0.71 -15.07 -15.57
C ALA A 56 -0.68 -15.58 -15.12
N LEU A 57 -0.93 -15.62 -13.81
CA LEU A 57 -2.22 -16.07 -13.25
C LEU A 57 -3.40 -15.19 -13.68
N VAL A 58 -3.17 -13.91 -14.01
CA VAL A 58 -4.23 -12.97 -14.43
C VAL A 58 -5.01 -13.49 -15.65
N SER A 59 -4.38 -14.31 -16.49
CA SER A 59 -5.03 -14.93 -17.66
C SER A 59 -6.07 -16.01 -17.30
N ASP A 60 -6.03 -16.56 -16.08
CA ASP A 60 -6.93 -17.62 -15.62
C ASP A 60 -8.40 -17.16 -15.64
N HIS A 61 -9.31 -18.01 -16.12
CA HIS A 61 -10.72 -17.67 -16.25
C HIS A 61 -11.43 -17.45 -14.91
N ARG A 62 -10.88 -18.00 -13.81
CA ARG A 62 -11.41 -17.86 -12.43
C ARG A 62 -11.11 -16.47 -11.86
N ILE A 63 -10.00 -15.86 -12.24
CA ILE A 63 -9.67 -14.49 -11.83
C ILE A 63 -10.58 -13.52 -12.59
N LYS A 64 -11.37 -12.71 -11.88
CA LYS A 64 -12.31 -11.76 -12.49
C LYS A 64 -11.79 -10.32 -12.54
N GLY A 65 -10.82 -10.01 -11.70
CA GLY A 65 -10.16 -8.71 -11.66
C GLY A 65 -8.85 -8.79 -10.90
N VAL A 66 -8.07 -7.73 -11.02
CA VAL A 66 -6.75 -7.60 -10.41
C VAL A 66 -6.61 -6.23 -9.77
N SER A 67 -5.84 -6.16 -8.68
CA SER A 67 -5.36 -4.91 -8.15
C SER A 67 -3.88 -5.02 -7.81
N LEU A 68 -3.14 -3.94 -8.07
CA LEU A 68 -1.74 -3.83 -7.72
C LEU A 68 -1.50 -2.48 -7.07
N THR A 69 -0.78 -2.49 -5.94
CA THR A 69 -0.11 -1.31 -5.39
C THR A 69 1.39 -1.52 -5.52
N GLY A 70 2.09 -0.62 -6.22
CA GLY A 70 3.52 -0.78 -6.44
C GLY A 70 4.10 0.12 -7.53
N SER A 71 5.20 -0.31 -8.15
CA SER A 71 5.86 0.48 -9.18
C SER A 71 5.07 0.52 -10.49
N GLU A 72 5.27 1.60 -11.25
CA GLU A 72 4.69 1.74 -12.59
C GLU A 72 5.06 0.59 -13.53
N ALA A 73 6.31 0.10 -13.45
CA ALA A 73 6.77 -1.04 -14.23
C ALA A 73 5.97 -2.33 -13.91
N ALA A 74 5.73 -2.61 -12.63
CA ALA A 74 4.91 -3.75 -12.23
C ALA A 74 3.45 -3.56 -12.66
N GLY A 75 2.91 -2.35 -12.49
CA GLY A 75 1.57 -1.96 -12.96
C GLY A 75 1.38 -2.19 -14.46
N ALA A 76 2.31 -1.71 -15.28
CA ALA A 76 2.27 -1.88 -16.73
C ALA A 76 2.25 -3.36 -17.13
N SER A 77 3.07 -4.20 -16.47
CA SER A 77 3.10 -5.64 -16.75
C SER A 77 1.75 -6.32 -16.48
N ILE A 78 1.07 -5.94 -15.39
CA ILE A 78 -0.25 -6.48 -15.02
C ILE A 78 -1.33 -5.92 -15.95
N ALA A 79 -1.28 -4.63 -16.29
CA ALA A 79 -2.23 -3.97 -17.18
C ALA A 79 -2.29 -4.64 -18.56
N ILE A 80 -1.14 -5.00 -19.13
CA ILE A 80 -1.07 -5.67 -20.44
C ILE A 80 -1.84 -7.00 -20.41
N VAL A 81 -1.58 -7.85 -19.41
CA VAL A 81 -2.24 -9.15 -19.31
C VAL A 81 -3.73 -8.99 -18.96
N ALA A 82 -4.06 -8.09 -18.03
CA ALA A 82 -5.45 -7.81 -17.66
C ALA A 82 -6.27 -7.31 -18.85
N GLY A 83 -5.73 -6.35 -19.61
CA GLY A 83 -6.37 -5.82 -20.82
C GLY A 83 -6.57 -6.87 -21.90
N LYS A 84 -5.55 -7.71 -22.17
CA LYS A 84 -5.63 -8.82 -23.13
C LYS A 84 -6.77 -9.80 -22.81
N HIS A 85 -7.08 -9.98 -21.53
CA HIS A 85 -8.09 -10.93 -21.07
C HIS A 85 -9.39 -10.25 -20.56
N LEU A 86 -9.58 -8.96 -20.85
CA LEU A 86 -10.75 -8.16 -20.45
C LEU A 86 -11.05 -8.24 -18.95
N LYS A 87 -10.01 -8.25 -18.12
CA LYS A 87 -10.11 -8.26 -16.65
C LYS A 87 -10.19 -6.83 -16.13
N LYS A 88 -11.06 -6.59 -15.14
CA LYS A 88 -11.08 -5.30 -14.43
C LYS A 88 -9.77 -5.13 -13.66
N SER A 89 -9.14 -3.96 -13.75
CA SER A 89 -7.88 -3.66 -13.07
C SER A 89 -7.93 -2.33 -12.33
N VAL A 90 -7.47 -2.32 -11.08
CA VAL A 90 -7.22 -1.09 -10.29
C VAL A 90 -5.74 -1.03 -9.93
N LEU A 91 -5.04 0.00 -10.40
CA LEU A 91 -3.58 0.11 -10.29
C LEU A 91 -3.22 1.38 -9.52
N GLU A 92 -2.73 1.20 -8.29
CA GLU A 92 -2.23 2.26 -7.43
C GLU A 92 -0.69 2.31 -7.57
N LEU A 93 -0.22 3.19 -8.44
CA LEU A 93 1.19 3.18 -8.87
C LEU A 93 1.99 4.30 -8.21
N GLY A 94 3.25 4.46 -8.62
CA GLY A 94 4.07 5.58 -8.17
C GLY A 94 3.40 6.92 -8.52
N GLY A 95 3.56 7.88 -7.63
CA GLY A 95 3.14 9.26 -7.83
C GLY A 95 4.28 10.21 -7.50
N SER A 96 4.20 11.42 -8.04
CA SER A 96 5.02 12.55 -7.60
C SER A 96 4.08 13.62 -7.08
N ASP A 97 3.93 13.69 -5.77
CA ASP A 97 3.01 14.63 -5.15
C ASP A 97 3.63 16.03 -5.19
N ALA A 98 3.04 16.92 -5.99
CA ALA A 98 3.51 18.29 -6.12
C ALA A 98 3.01 19.16 -4.95
N PHE A 99 3.91 19.88 -4.31
CA PHE A 99 3.59 20.91 -3.34
C PHE A 99 3.70 22.29 -4.01
N ILE A 100 2.57 22.85 -4.44
CA ILE A 100 2.52 24.11 -5.21
C ILE A 100 2.13 25.26 -4.27
N VAL A 101 2.98 26.29 -4.20
CA VAL A 101 2.75 27.51 -3.42
C VAL A 101 2.47 28.68 -4.38
N LEU A 102 1.28 29.28 -4.29
CA LEU A 102 0.84 30.38 -5.13
C LEU A 102 1.27 31.75 -4.57
N GLU A 103 1.18 32.80 -5.38
CA GLU A 103 1.69 34.15 -5.01
C GLU A 103 0.97 34.78 -3.81
N ASP A 104 -0.26 34.37 -3.54
CA ASP A 104 -1.10 34.84 -2.45
C ASP A 104 -1.15 33.89 -1.25
N ALA A 105 -0.36 32.80 -1.28
CA ALA A 105 -0.30 31.85 -0.19
C ALA A 105 0.35 32.47 1.06
N ASP A 106 -0.11 32.03 2.24
CA ASP A 106 0.59 32.29 3.50
C ASP A 106 1.92 31.54 3.49
N ILE A 107 3.01 32.28 3.25
CA ILE A 107 4.34 31.72 3.06
C ILE A 107 4.87 31.12 4.36
N ASP A 108 4.58 31.72 5.51
CA ASP A 108 5.05 31.21 6.79
C ASP A 108 4.46 29.82 7.06
N LYS A 109 3.16 29.66 6.80
CA LYS A 109 2.48 28.38 6.92
C LYS A 109 2.93 27.35 5.88
N ALA A 110 3.16 27.78 4.64
CA ALA A 110 3.65 26.89 3.59
C ALA A 110 5.05 26.35 3.91
N VAL A 111 5.93 27.19 4.45
CA VAL A 111 7.27 26.78 4.90
C VAL A 111 7.19 25.82 6.09
N GLU A 112 6.31 26.09 7.06
CA GLU A 112 6.10 25.21 8.22
C GLU A 112 5.72 23.78 7.79
N TRP A 113 4.83 23.64 6.81
CA TRP A 113 4.42 22.33 6.29
C TRP A 113 5.47 21.66 5.40
N ALA A 114 6.23 22.43 4.63
CA ALA A 114 7.18 21.89 3.67
C ALA A 114 8.57 21.59 4.26
N VAL A 115 8.99 22.35 5.27
CA VAL A 115 10.35 22.36 5.80
C VAL A 115 10.31 22.21 7.31
N VAL A 116 10.76 21.05 7.78
CA VAL A 116 10.91 20.78 9.20
C VAL A 116 12.36 20.93 9.62
N LYS A 117 12.59 21.74 10.66
CA LYS A 117 13.93 22.11 11.16
C LYS A 117 14.75 20.92 11.68
N ASN A 118 14.07 19.91 12.19
CA ASN A 118 14.66 18.73 12.79
C ASN A 118 13.64 17.58 12.88
N GLU A 119 14.11 16.43 13.34
CA GLU A 119 13.34 15.20 13.49
C GLU A 119 12.10 15.37 14.38
N GLN A 120 12.22 16.07 15.52
CA GLN A 120 11.09 16.29 16.42
C GLN A 120 10.00 17.12 15.74
N ALA A 121 10.37 18.17 15.01
CA ALA A 121 9.40 18.96 14.26
C ALA A 121 8.69 18.16 13.15
N ALA A 122 9.37 17.17 12.56
CA ALA A 122 8.76 16.26 11.60
C ALA A 122 7.70 15.35 12.25
N ILE A 123 7.99 14.86 13.45
CA ILE A 123 7.07 14.04 14.25
C ILE A 123 5.87 14.88 14.68
N ASP A 124 6.11 16.06 15.25
CA ASP A 124 5.05 16.96 15.73
C ASP A 124 4.10 17.33 14.58
N LEU A 125 4.63 17.66 13.41
CA LEU A 125 3.84 17.96 12.20
C LEU A 125 3.05 16.74 11.71
N ALA A 126 3.64 15.54 11.72
CA ALA A 126 2.95 14.32 11.32
C ALA A 126 1.76 14.00 12.23
N ASN A 127 1.82 14.42 13.50
CA ASN A 127 0.81 14.16 14.53
C ASN A 127 -0.18 15.33 14.71
N ASP A 128 -0.04 16.44 13.97
CA ASP A 128 -0.88 17.65 14.10
C ASP A 128 -2.31 17.48 13.52
N SER A 129 -2.67 16.27 13.10
CA SER A 129 -4.00 15.96 12.57
C SER A 129 -4.62 14.75 13.28
N PRO A 130 -5.88 14.85 13.76
CA PRO A 130 -6.58 13.73 14.37
C PRO A 130 -7.03 12.67 13.36
N PHE A 131 -6.85 12.92 12.06
CA PHE A 131 -7.30 12.01 11.01
C PHE A 131 -6.28 10.93 10.64
N GLY A 132 -5.06 11.01 11.18
CA GLY A 132 -3.94 10.13 10.85
C GLY A 132 -3.47 10.34 9.40
N LEU A 133 -2.19 10.61 9.20
CA LEU A 133 -1.59 10.64 7.87
C LEU A 133 -0.63 9.46 7.72
N GLY A 134 -0.70 8.77 6.59
CA GLY A 134 0.29 7.75 6.26
C GLY A 134 1.66 8.41 6.10
N GLY A 135 2.55 8.21 7.08
CA GLY A 135 3.93 8.71 7.06
C GLY A 135 4.90 7.66 6.50
N SER A 136 6.03 8.11 5.95
CA SER A 136 7.14 7.24 5.58
C SER A 136 8.45 7.87 6.02
N VAL A 137 9.21 7.16 6.86
CA VAL A 137 10.52 7.61 7.35
C VAL A 137 11.61 7.05 6.43
N PHE A 138 12.35 7.92 5.75
CA PHE A 138 13.48 7.54 4.89
C PHE A 138 14.81 7.90 5.56
N THR A 139 15.60 6.88 5.90
CA THR A 139 16.92 7.04 6.52
C THR A 139 17.80 5.84 6.19
N GLN A 140 19.12 6.04 6.15
CA GLN A 140 20.09 4.93 6.04
C GLN A 140 20.33 4.24 7.40
N ASP A 141 19.97 4.88 8.51
CA ASP A 141 20.06 4.33 9.86
C ASP A 141 18.70 3.71 10.26
N ILE A 142 18.64 2.38 10.23
CA ILE A 142 17.43 1.60 10.52
C ILE A 142 16.95 1.82 11.96
N GLU A 143 17.85 1.90 12.94
CA GLU A 143 17.48 2.05 14.35
C GLU A 143 16.93 3.44 14.62
N ARG A 144 17.50 4.46 13.97
CA ARG A 144 16.91 5.80 13.94
C ARG A 144 15.53 5.79 13.28
N GLY A 145 15.40 5.11 12.14
CA GLY A 145 14.13 5.01 11.41
C GLY A 145 13.00 4.44 12.27
N LYS A 146 13.28 3.35 13.00
CA LYS A 146 12.33 2.74 13.95
C LYS A 146 11.94 3.72 15.06
N ARG A 147 12.91 4.35 15.74
CA ARG A 147 12.63 5.30 16.83
C ARG A 147 11.73 6.46 16.39
N VAL A 148 11.91 6.96 15.17
CA VAL A 148 11.08 8.04 14.63
C VAL A 148 9.68 7.52 14.30
N ALA A 149 9.59 6.37 13.63
CA ALA A 149 8.31 5.77 13.26
C ALA A 149 7.45 5.46 14.49
N ASP A 150 8.05 4.99 15.60
CA ASP A 150 7.35 4.69 16.85
C ASP A 150 6.74 5.92 17.55
N GLN A 151 7.11 7.13 17.14
CA GLN A 151 6.60 8.40 17.71
C GLN A 151 5.54 9.06 16.84
N ILE A 152 5.22 8.50 15.66
CA ILE A 152 4.18 9.03 14.78
C ILE A 152 2.84 8.38 15.13
N ASP A 153 1.85 9.22 15.45
CA ASP A 153 0.47 8.83 15.72
C ASP A 153 -0.25 8.62 14.36
N THR A 154 -0.30 7.38 13.90
CA THR A 154 -1.02 6.96 12.67
C THR A 154 -2.22 6.06 12.94
#